data_AF-A0A413CQ43-F1
#
_entry.id   AF-A0A413CQ43-F1
#
_cell.length_a   1.000
_cell.length_b   1.000
_cell.length_c   1.000
_cell.angle_alpha   90.00
_cell.angle_beta   90.00
_cell.angle_gamma   90.00
#
_symmetry.space_group_name_H-M   'P 1'
#
loop_
_entity.id
_entity.type
_entity.pdbx_description
1 polymer ?
#
loop_
_entity_poly.entity_id
_entity_poly.type
_entity_poly.pdbx_seq_one_letter_code
_entity_poly.pdbx_strand_id
1 'polypeptide(L)'
;MCLLFKEKIISYLRNFVKGLQEHAMILEDYIQNIPFENIVVLIEKTVNYEMSIPRMDDKIQKQDVYDNFMARWDSIYSWFLGKNGISEVNRMSDITNEIIRKITRYAQQIGELQNQGANRAEEYKHISDLFGKCQDLSQAHKMSALFFGVDKPLHMQAIYNRNTDSIDSGVYEEEITYYALEPRTRVATVKTKRQPAQDYNLEREQQRLEILEHKQAQNEKLKNYIRDGVVDFEKIDILDGESRKILLSWLSKGLNDANKTSKTDDGREFYIDDSNLKTIEVKCEDGMFVMPSYRICFKG
;
A
#
# COMPACT_ATOMS: atom_id res chain seq x y z
N MET A 1 -1.13 5.54 -19.33
CA MET A 1 0.03 4.61 -19.34
C MET A 1 0.10 3.64 -18.14
N CYS A 2 -0.52 3.93 -16.99
CA CYS A 2 -0.50 3.04 -15.81
C CYS A 2 -1.32 1.73 -15.90
N LEU A 3 -2.22 1.57 -16.89
CA LEU A 3 -3.07 0.37 -16.98
C LEU A 3 -2.33 -0.85 -17.57
N LEU A 4 -1.56 -0.66 -18.65
CA LEU A 4 -0.82 -1.75 -19.30
C LEU A 4 0.32 -2.30 -18.42
N PHE A 5 0.99 -1.44 -17.65
CA PHE A 5 2.01 -1.87 -16.70
C PHE A 5 1.39 -2.65 -15.53
N LYS A 6 0.25 -2.17 -15.02
CA LYS A 6 -0.52 -2.87 -13.99
C LYS A 6 -0.99 -4.25 -14.48
N GLU A 7 -1.50 -4.36 -15.70
CA GLU A 7 -1.93 -5.64 -16.28
C GLU A 7 -0.75 -6.60 -16.51
N LYS A 8 0.39 -6.12 -17.02
CA LYS A 8 1.60 -6.95 -17.19
C LYS A 8 2.16 -7.43 -15.86
N ILE A 9 2.21 -6.59 -14.83
CA ILE A 9 2.63 -6.98 -13.48
C ILE A 9 1.67 -8.01 -12.91
N ILE A 10 0.36 -7.78 -13.01
CA ILE A 10 -0.64 -8.72 -12.50
C ILE A 10 -0.54 -10.06 -13.23
N SER A 11 -0.33 -10.06 -14.55
CA SER A 11 -0.15 -11.28 -15.33
C SER A 11 1.15 -12.01 -14.95
N TYR A 12 2.25 -11.29 -14.80
CA TYR A 12 3.53 -11.86 -14.34
C TYR A 12 3.39 -12.49 -12.95
N LEU A 13 2.81 -11.76 -11.99
CA LEU A 13 2.58 -12.27 -10.64
C LEU A 13 1.65 -13.48 -10.64
N ARG A 14 0.57 -13.46 -11.43
CA ARG A 14 -0.35 -14.59 -11.54
C ARG A 14 0.36 -15.82 -12.11
N ASN A 15 1.17 -15.65 -13.15
CA ASN A 15 1.93 -16.75 -13.75
C ASN A 15 3.02 -17.28 -12.81
N PHE A 16 3.69 -16.39 -12.07
CA PHE A 16 4.68 -16.75 -11.06
C PHE A 16 4.04 -17.54 -9.92
N VAL A 17 2.93 -17.05 -9.35
CA VAL A 17 2.20 -17.74 -8.26
C VAL A 17 1.70 -19.10 -8.73
N LYS A 18 1.18 -19.18 -9.97
CA LYS A 18 0.71 -20.45 -10.54
C LYS A 18 1.85 -21.45 -10.73
N GLY A 19 2.95 -21.04 -11.36
CA GLY A 19 4.12 -21.90 -11.54
C GLY A 19 4.73 -22.31 -10.21
N LEU A 20 4.70 -21.41 -9.22
CA LEU A 20 5.13 -21.73 -7.88
C LEU A 20 4.23 -22.79 -7.23
N GLN A 21 2.91 -22.65 -7.28
CA GLN A 21 1.98 -23.63 -6.71
C GLN A 21 2.08 -25.00 -7.39
N GLU A 22 2.31 -25.04 -8.70
CA GLU A 22 2.44 -26.28 -9.47
C GLU A 22 3.75 -27.03 -9.17
N HIS A 23 4.84 -26.31 -8.90
CA HIS A 23 6.17 -26.90 -8.74
C HIS A 23 6.70 -26.90 -7.30
N ALA A 24 6.05 -26.18 -6.38
CA ALA A 24 6.45 -26.04 -4.98
C ALA A 24 6.70 -27.39 -4.29
N MET A 25 5.73 -28.30 -4.35
CA MET A 25 5.82 -29.60 -3.69
C MET A 25 6.95 -30.46 -4.26
N ILE A 26 7.17 -30.37 -5.59
CA ILE A 26 8.25 -31.09 -6.27
C ILE A 26 9.61 -30.52 -5.87
N LEU A 27 9.72 -29.19 -5.79
CA LEU A 27 10.94 -28.51 -5.37
C LEU A 27 11.25 -28.75 -3.89
N GLU A 28 10.24 -28.77 -3.02
CA GLU A 28 10.38 -29.12 -1.61
C GLU A 28 10.97 -30.53 -1.46
N ASP A 29 10.42 -31.52 -2.16
CA ASP A 29 10.92 -32.90 -2.13
C ASP A 29 12.36 -32.99 -2.67
N TYR A 30 12.67 -32.32 -3.78
CA TYR A 30 14.03 -32.29 -4.29
C TYR A 30 15.00 -31.63 -3.31
N ILE A 31 14.67 -30.47 -2.74
CA ILE A 31 15.55 -29.75 -1.82
C ILE A 31 15.77 -30.56 -0.54
N GLN A 32 14.74 -31.22 -0.03
CA GLN A 32 14.83 -32.06 1.17
C GLN A 32 15.74 -33.28 0.97
N ASN A 33 15.74 -33.85 -0.24
CA ASN A 33 16.48 -35.07 -0.54
C ASN A 33 17.92 -34.82 -1.02
N ILE A 34 18.38 -33.56 -1.12
CA ILE A 34 19.77 -33.28 -1.48
C ILE A 34 20.67 -33.47 -0.24
N PRO A 35 21.65 -34.38 -0.27
CA PRO A 35 22.59 -34.54 0.82
C PRO A 35 23.47 -33.29 0.96
N PHE A 36 23.71 -32.87 2.21
CA PHE A 36 24.41 -31.62 2.51
C PHE A 36 25.82 -31.59 1.93
N GLU A 37 26.49 -32.74 1.83
CA GLU A 37 27.82 -32.88 1.25
C GLU A 37 27.85 -32.42 -0.21
N ASN A 38 26.79 -32.69 -0.98
CA ASN A 38 26.68 -32.27 -2.36
C ASN A 38 26.52 -30.74 -2.48
N ILE A 39 25.83 -30.12 -1.51
CA ILE A 39 25.68 -28.66 -1.44
C ILE A 39 27.02 -28.00 -1.16
N VAL A 40 27.79 -28.53 -0.21
CA VAL A 40 29.13 -28.01 0.11
C VAL A 40 30.03 -28.06 -1.13
N VAL A 41 30.07 -29.20 -1.83
CA VAL A 41 30.86 -29.36 -3.07
C VAL A 41 30.40 -28.40 -4.18
N LEU A 42 29.08 -28.18 -4.31
CA LEU A 42 28.53 -27.24 -5.29
C LEU A 42 28.92 -25.79 -4.96
N ILE A 43 28.78 -25.38 -3.70
CA ILE A 43 29.14 -24.05 -3.23
C ILE A 43 30.63 -23.82 -3.43
N GLU A 44 31.49 -24.76 -3.06
CA GLU A 44 32.94 -24.65 -3.28
C GLU A 44 33.31 -24.46 -4.76
N LYS A 45 32.69 -25.21 -5.67
CA LYS A 45 32.89 -25.03 -7.12
C LYS A 45 32.44 -23.64 -7.58
N THR A 46 31.31 -23.17 -7.08
CA THR A 46 30.74 -21.86 -7.44
C THR A 46 31.60 -20.71 -6.91
N VAL A 47 32.10 -20.83 -5.67
CA VAL A 47 33.06 -19.89 -5.07
C VAL A 47 34.36 -19.86 -5.86
N ASN A 48 34.91 -21.03 -6.23
CA ASN A 48 36.14 -21.10 -7.02
C ASN A 48 35.95 -20.45 -8.41
N TYR A 49 34.79 -20.63 -9.04
CA TYR A 49 34.44 -19.95 -10.29
C TYR A 49 34.33 -18.43 -10.09
N GLU A 50 33.60 -17.97 -9.07
CA GLU A 50 33.44 -16.54 -8.77
C GLU A 50 34.78 -15.85 -8.53
N MET A 51 35.70 -16.52 -7.83
CA MET A 51 37.07 -16.07 -7.58
C MET A 51 37.95 -16.04 -8.85
N SER A 52 37.58 -16.78 -9.89
CA SER A 52 38.32 -16.82 -11.17
C SER A 52 37.99 -15.63 -12.09
N ILE A 53 36.94 -14.87 -11.79
CA ILE A 53 36.51 -13.71 -12.57
C ILE A 53 37.43 -12.52 -12.25
N PRO A 54 38.19 -11.96 -13.22
CA PRO A 54 39.09 -10.84 -12.96
C PRO A 54 38.31 -9.57 -12.62
N ARG A 55 38.65 -8.91 -11.49
CA ARG A 55 38.04 -7.65 -11.04
C ARG A 55 39.11 -6.58 -10.86
N MET A 56 38.81 -5.33 -11.21
CA MET A 56 39.81 -4.25 -11.23
C MET A 56 40.08 -3.59 -9.86
N ASP A 57 39.15 -3.64 -8.89
CA ASP A 57 39.32 -2.81 -7.66
C ASP A 57 38.99 -3.48 -6.31
N ASP A 58 38.41 -4.69 -6.24
CA ASP A 58 38.02 -5.28 -4.94
C ASP A 58 38.83 -6.52 -4.55
N LYS A 59 39.50 -6.44 -3.40
CA LYS A 59 40.09 -7.62 -2.70
C LYS A 59 38.97 -8.41 -2.02
N ILE A 60 38.22 -9.17 -2.79
CA ILE A 60 37.19 -10.07 -2.28
C ILE A 60 37.86 -11.24 -1.55
N GLN A 61 37.50 -11.49 -0.29
CA GLN A 61 37.97 -12.69 0.41
C GLN A 61 37.14 -13.91 0.00
N LYS A 62 37.81 -15.04 -0.21
CA LYS A 62 37.16 -16.31 -0.56
C LYS A 62 36.10 -16.72 0.48
N GLN A 63 36.35 -16.43 1.76
CA GLN A 63 35.44 -16.75 2.85
C GLN A 63 34.15 -15.93 2.77
N ASP A 64 34.23 -14.63 2.46
CA ASP A 64 33.04 -13.77 2.32
C ASP A 64 32.14 -14.24 1.17
N VAL A 65 32.74 -14.71 0.07
CA VAL A 65 32.01 -15.28 -1.08
C VAL A 65 31.34 -16.59 -0.69
N TYR A 66 32.05 -17.46 0.02
CA TYR A 66 31.51 -18.72 0.52
C TYR A 66 30.31 -18.48 1.45
N ASP A 67 30.46 -17.59 2.42
CA ASP A 67 29.40 -17.25 3.38
C ASP A 67 28.18 -16.65 2.67
N ASN A 68 28.38 -15.85 1.61
CA ASN A 68 27.28 -15.33 0.79
C ASN A 68 26.52 -16.45 0.05
N PHE A 69 27.23 -17.39 -0.59
CA PHE A 69 26.59 -18.52 -1.27
C PHE A 69 25.89 -19.46 -0.29
N MET A 70 26.48 -19.69 0.90
CA MET A 70 25.84 -20.47 1.95
C MET A 70 24.58 -19.76 2.48
N ALA A 71 24.63 -18.46 2.71
CA ALA A 71 23.46 -17.67 3.13
C ALA A 71 22.34 -17.67 2.07
N ARG A 72 22.69 -17.65 0.78
CA ARG A 72 21.72 -17.80 -0.32
C ARG A 72 21.08 -19.18 -0.32
N TRP A 73 21.86 -20.24 -0.13
CA TRP A 73 21.33 -21.59 0.02
C TRP A 73 20.37 -21.69 1.22
N ASP A 74 20.80 -21.18 2.37
CA ASP A 74 19.99 -21.13 3.59
C ASP A 74 18.66 -20.39 3.38
N SER A 75 18.68 -19.32 2.58
CA SER A 75 17.49 -18.56 2.21
C SER A 75 16.55 -19.38 1.33
N ILE A 76 17.08 -20.08 0.32
CA ILE A 76 16.28 -20.99 -0.55
C ILE A 76 15.68 -22.11 0.30
N TYR A 77 16.51 -22.78 1.10
CA TYR A 77 16.08 -23.87 1.98
C TYR A 77 14.97 -23.41 2.93
N SER A 78 15.15 -22.26 3.57
CA SER A 78 14.17 -21.67 4.50
C SER A 78 12.87 -21.26 3.80
N TRP A 79 12.95 -20.85 2.54
CA TRP A 79 11.78 -20.42 1.77
C TRP A 79 10.86 -21.59 1.41
N PHE A 80 11.43 -22.75 1.05
CA PHE A 80 10.70 -23.97 0.69
C PHE A 80 10.37 -24.88 1.88
N LEU A 81 11.31 -25.15 2.79
CA LEU A 81 11.11 -26.12 3.89
C LEU A 81 10.80 -25.46 5.24
N GLY A 82 11.12 -24.17 5.37
CA GLY A 82 10.97 -23.43 6.64
C GLY A 82 11.99 -23.86 7.69
N LYS A 83 12.48 -22.90 8.49
CA LYS A 83 13.35 -23.22 9.64
C LYS A 83 12.57 -23.72 10.87
N ASN A 84 11.27 -23.44 10.95
CA ASN A 84 10.39 -23.72 12.11
C ASN A 84 9.05 -24.38 11.71
N GLY A 85 8.99 -25.10 10.60
CA GLY A 85 7.79 -25.81 10.14
C GLY A 85 6.76 -24.97 9.36
N ILE A 86 7.02 -23.67 9.16
CA ILE A 86 6.22 -22.81 8.29
C ILE A 86 7.11 -22.37 7.13
N SER A 87 6.86 -22.89 5.94
CA SER A 87 7.52 -22.42 4.71
C SER A 87 6.82 -21.16 4.18
N GLU A 88 7.58 -20.29 3.51
CA GLU A 88 7.02 -19.10 2.87
C GLU A 88 6.09 -19.49 1.70
N VAL A 89 6.33 -20.65 1.09
CA VAL A 89 5.43 -21.27 0.11
C VAL A 89 4.05 -21.58 0.71
N ASN A 90 4.01 -22.24 1.89
CA ASN A 90 2.77 -22.54 2.59
C ASN A 90 2.05 -21.25 3.01
N ARG A 91 2.79 -20.28 3.53
CA ARG A 91 2.26 -18.96 3.89
C ARG A 91 1.64 -18.23 2.69
N MET A 92 2.28 -18.26 1.52
CA MET A 92 1.72 -17.69 0.30
C MET A 92 0.44 -18.41 -0.15
N SER A 93 0.39 -19.74 -0.02
CA SER A 93 -0.81 -20.53 -0.30
C SER A 93 -1.96 -20.14 0.62
N ASP A 94 -1.70 -20.00 1.92
CA ASP A 94 -2.70 -19.60 2.92
C ASP A 94 -3.25 -18.20 2.65
N ILE A 95 -2.37 -17.22 2.38
CA ILE A 95 -2.77 -15.86 2.02
C ILE A 95 -3.64 -15.87 0.75
N THR A 96 -3.26 -16.66 -0.26
CA THR A 96 -4.03 -16.76 -1.51
C THR A 96 -5.42 -17.34 -1.26
N ASN A 97 -5.51 -18.42 -0.47
CA ASN A 97 -6.78 -19.03 -0.08
C ASN A 97 -7.66 -18.09 0.76
N GLU A 98 -7.06 -17.27 1.61
CA GLU A 98 -7.76 -16.23 2.37
C GLU A 98 -8.34 -15.14 1.44
N ILE A 99 -7.55 -14.68 0.47
CA ILE A 99 -7.98 -13.69 -0.53
C ILE A 99 -9.14 -14.23 -1.37
N ILE A 100 -9.03 -15.47 -1.88
CA ILE A 100 -10.12 -16.12 -2.63
C ILE A 100 -11.38 -16.15 -1.78
N ARG A 101 -11.29 -16.60 -0.51
CA ARG A 101 -12.43 -16.62 0.42
C ARG A 101 -13.08 -15.25 0.61
N LYS A 102 -12.28 -14.18 0.76
CA LYS A 102 -12.78 -12.80 0.87
C LYS A 102 -13.51 -12.35 -0.39
N ILE A 103 -12.95 -12.59 -1.57
CA ILE A 103 -13.56 -12.24 -2.85
C ILE A 103 -14.88 -12.97 -3.05
N THR A 104 -14.94 -14.28 -2.77
CA THR A 104 -16.18 -15.05 -2.91
C THR A 104 -17.28 -14.55 -1.97
N ARG A 105 -16.93 -14.20 -0.72
CA ARG A 105 -17.87 -13.58 0.22
C ARG A 105 -18.39 -12.23 -0.27
N TYR A 106 -17.51 -11.38 -0.82
CA TYR A 106 -17.95 -10.10 -1.38
C TYR A 106 -18.82 -10.28 -2.62
N ALA A 107 -18.50 -11.20 -3.51
CA ALA A 107 -19.35 -11.50 -4.67
C ALA A 107 -20.74 -12.00 -4.24
N GLN A 108 -20.81 -12.88 -3.24
CA GLN A 108 -22.07 -13.33 -2.65
C GLN A 108 -22.85 -12.16 -2.04
N GLN A 109 -22.21 -11.32 -1.24
CA GLN A 109 -22.84 -10.15 -0.61
C GLN A 109 -23.36 -9.14 -1.66
N ILE A 110 -22.61 -8.92 -2.75
CA ILE A 110 -23.03 -8.08 -3.87
C ILE A 110 -24.23 -8.72 -4.59
N GLY A 111 -24.22 -10.04 -4.79
CA GLY A 111 -25.35 -10.78 -5.35
C GLY A 111 -26.60 -10.71 -4.47
N GLU A 112 -26.44 -10.80 -3.15
CA GLU A 112 -27.51 -10.61 -2.17
C GLU A 112 -28.05 -9.16 -2.22
N LEU A 113 -27.17 -8.16 -2.30
CA LEU A 113 -27.51 -6.74 -2.47
C LEU A 113 -28.19 -6.43 -3.82
N GLN A 114 -27.82 -7.12 -4.90
CA GLN A 114 -28.44 -6.97 -6.22
C GLN A 114 -29.78 -7.72 -6.31
N ASN A 115 -29.91 -8.87 -5.64
CA ASN A 115 -31.16 -9.60 -5.48
C ASN A 115 -32.13 -8.93 -4.49
N GLN A 116 -31.66 -7.94 -3.69
CA GLN A 116 -32.50 -6.95 -3.01
C GLN A 116 -33.07 -5.89 -4.00
N GLY A 117 -33.25 -6.27 -5.26
CA GLY A 117 -34.08 -5.56 -6.25
C GLY A 117 -35.59 -5.74 -6.01
N ALA A 118 -36.01 -6.06 -4.78
CA ALA A 118 -37.39 -5.83 -4.39
C ALA A 118 -37.58 -4.32 -4.23
N ASN A 119 -38.64 -3.81 -4.84
CA ASN A 119 -39.00 -2.41 -4.73
C ASN A 119 -39.15 -2.06 -3.24
N ARG A 120 -38.20 -1.31 -2.66
CA ARG A 120 -38.24 -0.93 -1.23
C ARG A 120 -39.60 -0.32 -0.84
N ALA A 121 -40.25 0.40 -1.76
CA ALA A 121 -41.59 0.92 -1.52
C ALA A 121 -42.64 -0.18 -1.33
N GLU A 122 -42.53 -1.31 -2.03
CA GLU A 122 -43.41 -2.46 -1.88
C GLU A 122 -43.13 -3.24 -0.59
N GLU A 123 -41.86 -3.37 -0.20
CA GLU A 123 -41.47 -3.95 1.09
C GLU A 123 -41.98 -3.12 2.26
N TYR A 124 -41.78 -1.79 2.24
CA TYR A 124 -42.31 -0.90 3.27
C TYR A 124 -43.84 -0.92 3.31
N LYS A 125 -44.51 -1.05 2.15
CA LYS A 125 -45.97 -1.22 2.10
C LYS A 125 -46.40 -2.53 2.76
N HIS A 126 -45.69 -3.63 2.51
CA HIS A 126 -45.97 -4.92 3.13
C HIS A 126 -45.72 -4.90 4.64
N ILE A 127 -44.61 -4.30 5.09
CA ILE A 127 -44.31 -4.10 6.51
C ILE A 127 -45.41 -3.26 7.17
N SER A 128 -45.85 -2.18 6.53
CA SER A 128 -46.95 -1.34 7.04
C SER A 128 -48.27 -2.12 7.17
N ASP A 129 -48.60 -3.00 6.22
CA ASP A 129 -49.79 -3.86 6.29
C ASP A 129 -49.68 -4.88 7.45
N LEU A 130 -48.50 -5.45 7.67
CA LEU A 130 -48.22 -6.33 8.80
C LEU A 130 -48.35 -5.61 10.15
N PHE A 131 -47.82 -4.39 10.27
CA PHE A 131 -47.99 -3.56 11.47
C PHE A 131 -49.46 -3.17 11.69
N GLY A 132 -50.22 -2.92 10.62
CA GLY A 132 -51.66 -2.64 10.70
C GLY A 132 -52.51 -3.81 11.22
N LYS A 133 -51.96 -5.04 11.18
CA LYS A 133 -52.60 -6.26 11.70
C LYS A 133 -52.23 -6.58 13.15
N CYS A 134 -51.32 -5.83 13.77
CA CYS A 134 -50.98 -6.00 15.18
C CYS A 134 -52.16 -5.60 16.08
N GLN A 135 -52.51 -6.44 17.04
CA GLN A 135 -53.67 -6.22 17.92
C GLN A 135 -53.34 -5.31 19.10
N ASP A 136 -52.08 -5.29 19.53
CA ASP A 136 -51.62 -4.50 20.66
C ASP A 136 -50.21 -3.93 20.42
N LEU A 137 -49.81 -2.98 21.27
CA LEU A 137 -48.51 -2.31 21.17
C LEU A 137 -47.34 -3.28 21.44
N SER A 138 -47.57 -4.32 22.24
CA SER A 138 -46.55 -5.32 22.59
C SER A 138 -46.17 -6.16 21.35
N GLN A 139 -47.16 -6.58 20.57
CA GLN A 139 -46.97 -7.26 19.30
C GLN A 139 -46.25 -6.37 18.30
N ALA A 140 -46.62 -5.08 18.20
CA ALA A 140 -45.93 -4.14 17.35
C ALA A 140 -44.44 -3.97 17.75
N HIS A 141 -44.13 -3.89 19.04
CA HIS A 141 -42.73 -3.82 19.50
C HIS A 141 -41.94 -5.10 19.19
N LYS A 142 -42.53 -6.29 19.38
CA LYS A 142 -41.89 -7.57 19.03
C LYS A 142 -41.65 -7.67 17.52
N MET A 143 -42.63 -7.25 16.72
CA MET A 143 -42.54 -7.22 15.26
C MET A 143 -41.45 -6.23 14.80
N SER A 144 -41.35 -5.07 15.44
CA SER A 144 -40.29 -4.09 15.20
C SER A 144 -38.91 -4.66 15.48
N ALA A 145 -38.74 -5.38 16.59
CA ALA A 145 -37.47 -6.04 16.91
C ALA A 145 -37.09 -7.13 15.87
N LEU A 146 -38.08 -7.78 15.27
CA LEU A 146 -37.87 -8.79 14.23
C LEU A 146 -37.42 -8.16 12.89
N PHE A 147 -38.06 -7.07 12.47
CA PHE A 147 -37.77 -6.42 11.18
C PHE A 147 -36.54 -5.52 11.21
N PHE A 148 -36.35 -4.77 12.30
CA PHE A 148 -35.29 -3.76 12.41
C PHE A 148 -34.12 -4.21 13.29
N GLY A 149 -34.26 -5.35 13.97
CA GLY A 149 -33.25 -5.85 14.91
C GLY A 149 -33.20 -5.04 16.21
N VAL A 150 -32.11 -5.22 16.95
CA VAL A 150 -31.81 -4.43 18.14
C VAL A 150 -31.30 -3.06 17.68
N ASP A 151 -32.04 -2.00 18.00
CA ASP A 151 -31.64 -0.64 17.65
C ASP A 151 -30.36 -0.28 18.41
N LYS A 152 -29.27 -0.08 17.67
CA LYS A 152 -27.92 0.32 18.08
C LYS A 152 -27.40 -0.38 19.37
N PRO A 153 -26.51 -1.37 19.26
CA PRO A 153 -25.82 -1.87 20.44
C PRO A 153 -25.09 -0.70 21.13
N LEU A 154 -25.49 -0.39 22.35
CA LEU A 154 -24.82 0.59 23.18
C LEU A 154 -23.59 -0.09 23.78
N HIS A 155 -22.40 0.30 23.30
CA HIS A 155 -21.16 -0.08 23.95
C HIS A 155 -21.04 0.72 25.25
N MET A 156 -21.23 0.04 26.38
CA MET A 156 -20.88 0.60 27.68
C MET A 156 -19.38 0.51 27.84
N GLN A 157 -18.68 1.62 27.58
CA GLN A 157 -17.28 1.75 27.92
C GLN A 157 -17.19 2.02 29.42
N ALA A 158 -16.50 1.14 30.16
CA ALA A 158 -16.20 1.40 31.56
C ALA A 158 -15.34 2.68 31.65
N ILE A 159 -15.73 3.60 32.53
CA ILE A 159 -15.01 4.87 32.75
C ILE A 159 -13.70 4.61 33.53
N TYR A 160 -13.63 3.50 34.24
CA TYR A 160 -12.47 3.08 35.03
C TYR A 160 -11.77 1.90 34.35
N ASN A 161 -10.44 1.90 34.43
CA ASN A 161 -9.63 0.78 33.98
C ASN A 161 -9.95 -0.46 34.83
N ARG A 162 -9.92 -1.64 34.21
CA ARG A 162 -10.03 -2.91 34.92
C ARG A 162 -8.91 -2.99 35.97
N ASN A 163 -9.21 -3.63 37.11
CA ASN A 163 -8.21 -3.85 38.15
C ASN A 163 -7.09 -4.80 37.69
N THR A 164 -7.35 -5.63 36.67
CA THR A 164 -6.39 -6.57 36.10
C THR A 164 -6.69 -6.83 34.62
N ASP A 165 -5.62 -6.92 33.82
CA ASP A 165 -5.66 -7.38 32.42
C ASP A 165 -5.23 -8.86 32.30
N SER A 166 -5.13 -9.59 33.42
CA SER A 166 -4.77 -11.01 33.42
C SER A 166 -5.81 -11.84 32.67
N ILE A 167 -5.33 -12.76 31.82
CA ILE A 167 -6.16 -13.71 31.07
C ILE A 167 -6.79 -14.76 32.02
N ASP A 168 -6.20 -14.95 33.19
CA ASP A 168 -6.63 -15.93 34.19
C ASP A 168 -7.77 -15.43 35.10
N SER A 169 -8.27 -14.21 34.89
CA SER A 169 -9.36 -13.62 35.68
C SER A 169 -10.56 -13.25 34.80
N GLY A 170 -11.73 -13.76 35.18
CA GLY A 170 -12.99 -13.53 34.46
C GLY A 170 -13.75 -12.28 34.92
N VAL A 171 -14.66 -11.78 34.09
CA VAL A 171 -15.54 -10.62 34.38
C VAL A 171 -16.37 -10.80 35.67
N TYR A 172 -16.65 -12.04 36.07
CA TYR A 172 -17.41 -12.36 37.29
C TYR A 172 -16.57 -12.36 38.57
N GLU A 173 -15.24 -12.33 38.45
CA GLU A 173 -14.30 -12.33 39.59
C GLU A 173 -13.80 -10.92 39.93
N GLU A 174 -14.13 -9.93 39.10
CA GLU A 174 -13.81 -8.52 39.34
C GLU A 174 -14.79 -7.86 40.32
N GLU A 175 -14.32 -6.80 41.00
CA GLU A 175 -15.15 -6.04 41.93
C GLU A 175 -16.29 -5.31 41.21
N ILE A 176 -17.49 -5.39 41.80
CA ILE A 176 -18.70 -4.77 41.26
C ILE A 176 -18.57 -3.25 41.36
N THR A 177 -18.69 -2.56 40.22
CA THR A 177 -18.74 -1.11 40.18
C THR A 177 -20.19 -0.62 40.12
N TYR A 178 -20.58 0.23 41.06
CA TYR A 178 -21.90 0.86 41.06
C TYR A 178 -21.86 2.18 40.28
N TYR A 179 -22.76 2.34 39.31
CA TYR A 179 -22.94 3.60 38.59
C TYR A 179 -24.29 4.21 38.93
N ALA A 180 -24.27 5.43 39.49
CA ALA A 180 -25.47 6.22 39.69
C ALA A 180 -25.92 6.80 38.34
N LEU A 181 -26.92 6.18 37.71
CA LEU A 181 -27.55 6.71 36.52
C LEU A 181 -28.28 8.01 36.85
N GLU A 182 -28.14 9.03 35.99
CA GLU A 182 -28.96 10.23 36.12
C GLU A 182 -30.43 9.90 35.86
N PRO A 183 -31.37 10.43 36.68
CA PRO A 183 -32.79 10.19 36.51
C PRO A 183 -33.30 10.77 35.18
N ARG A 184 -33.77 9.91 34.28
CA ARG A 184 -34.48 10.30 33.05
C ARG A 184 -35.95 10.64 33.32
N THR A 185 -36.24 11.51 34.27
CA THR A 185 -37.59 12.06 34.45
C THR A 185 -37.78 13.31 33.59
N ARG A 186 -39.00 13.56 33.08
CA ARG A 186 -39.30 14.74 32.24
C ARG A 186 -39.01 16.09 32.92
N VAL A 187 -38.86 16.11 34.25
CA VAL A 187 -38.73 17.33 35.06
C VAL A 187 -37.27 17.77 35.22
N ALA A 188 -36.30 16.85 35.10
CA ALA A 188 -34.88 17.12 35.37
C ALA A 188 -33.99 16.59 34.24
N THR A 189 -34.16 17.10 33.02
CA THR A 189 -33.21 16.84 31.93
C THR A 189 -32.03 17.79 32.07
N VAL A 190 -30.85 17.26 32.45
CA VAL A 190 -29.60 18.04 32.39
C VAL A 190 -29.34 18.37 30.92
N LYS A 191 -29.45 19.65 30.55
CA LYS A 191 -29.20 20.11 29.19
C LYS A 191 -27.73 19.82 28.85
N THR A 192 -27.51 18.87 27.94
CA THR A 192 -26.18 18.55 27.41
C THR A 192 -25.54 19.83 26.87
N LYS A 193 -24.48 20.31 27.53
CA LYS A 193 -23.67 21.41 26.99
C LYS A 193 -22.90 20.88 25.78
N ARG A 194 -23.41 21.15 24.58
CA ARG A 194 -22.65 20.93 23.34
C ARG A 194 -21.43 21.84 23.39
N GLN A 195 -20.23 21.26 23.40
CA GLN A 195 -19.03 22.05 23.19
C GLN A 195 -19.02 22.53 21.73
N PRO A 196 -18.76 23.83 21.48
CA PRO A 196 -18.62 24.33 20.12
C PRO A 196 -17.44 23.64 19.43
N ALA A 197 -17.57 23.36 18.13
CA ALA A 197 -16.49 22.81 17.33
C ALA A 197 -15.27 23.74 17.40
N GLN A 198 -14.09 23.17 17.64
CA GLN A 198 -12.85 23.92 17.67
C GLN A 198 -12.55 24.47 16.27
N ASP A 199 -12.25 25.77 16.19
CA ASP A 199 -12.01 26.44 14.92
C ASP A 199 -10.54 26.26 14.49
N TYR A 200 -10.33 25.45 13.45
CA TYR A 200 -9.02 25.18 12.84
C TYR A 200 -8.75 26.02 11.58
N ASN A 201 -9.56 27.06 11.31
CA ASN A 201 -9.41 27.86 10.10
C ASN A 201 -8.01 28.51 10.00
N LEU A 202 -7.49 29.02 11.11
CA LEU A 202 -6.19 29.70 11.14
C LEU A 202 -5.01 28.74 10.88
N GLU A 203 -5.03 27.54 11.47
CA GLU A 203 -4.00 26.51 11.21
C GLU A 203 -4.02 26.05 9.75
N ARG A 204 -5.22 25.90 9.16
CA ARG A 204 -5.37 25.55 7.74
C ARG A 204 -4.87 26.64 6.82
N GLU A 205 -5.11 27.91 7.15
CA GLU A 205 -4.60 29.04 6.37
C GLU A 205 -3.07 29.12 6.43
N GLN A 206 -2.47 28.93 7.60
CA GLN A 206 -1.02 28.91 7.76
C GLN A 206 -0.37 27.79 6.95
N GLN A 207 -0.87 26.54 7.06
CA GLN A 207 -0.36 25.43 6.26
C GLN A 207 -0.49 25.67 4.75
N ARG A 208 -1.58 26.31 4.32
CA ARG A 208 -1.80 26.65 2.92
C ARG A 208 -0.77 27.67 2.42
N LEU A 209 -0.45 28.68 3.22
CA LEU A 209 0.54 29.70 2.89
C LEU A 209 1.94 29.08 2.77
N GLU A 210 2.35 28.25 3.72
CA GLU A 210 3.64 27.55 3.69
C GLU A 210 3.81 26.69 2.44
N ILE A 211 2.78 25.93 2.05
CA ILE A 211 2.79 25.11 0.83
C ILE A 211 2.93 25.97 -0.42
N LEU A 212 2.25 27.13 -0.47
CA LEU A 212 2.32 28.05 -1.59
C LEU A 212 3.71 28.68 -1.73
N GLU A 213 4.31 29.12 -0.61
CA GLU A 213 5.67 29.69 -0.59
C GLU A 213 6.70 28.65 -1.06
N HIS A 214 6.62 27.42 -0.55
CA HIS A 214 7.51 26.34 -0.98
C HIS A 214 7.40 26.06 -2.48
N LYS A 215 6.17 26.02 -3.00
CA LYS A 215 5.92 25.82 -4.43
C LYS A 215 6.46 26.97 -5.28
N GLN A 216 6.33 28.21 -4.82
CA GLN A 216 6.88 29.38 -5.52
C GLN A 216 8.41 29.34 -5.58
N ALA A 217 9.08 29.09 -4.44
CA ALA A 217 10.53 28.99 -4.38
C ALA A 217 11.08 27.87 -5.28
N GLN A 218 10.41 26.71 -5.33
CA GLN A 218 10.76 25.63 -6.26
C GLN A 218 10.59 26.05 -7.72
N ASN A 219 9.50 26.72 -8.06
CA ASN A 219 9.25 27.19 -9.43
C ASN A 219 10.27 28.24 -9.88
N GLU A 220 10.76 29.09 -8.98
CA GLU A 220 11.83 30.05 -9.28
C GLU A 220 13.16 29.34 -9.57
N LYS A 221 13.53 28.35 -8.75
CA LYS A 221 14.72 27.52 -9.01
C LYS A 221 14.62 26.80 -10.36
N LEU A 222 13.46 26.21 -10.68
CA LEU A 222 13.23 25.55 -11.96
C LEU A 222 13.38 26.49 -13.16
N LYS A 223 12.90 27.74 -13.05
CA LYS A 223 13.05 28.73 -14.12
C LYS A 223 14.50 29.04 -14.44
N ASN A 224 15.41 29.01 -13.46
CA ASN A 224 16.84 29.27 -13.70
C ASN A 224 17.49 28.22 -14.62
N TYR A 225 16.95 27.00 -14.66
CA TYR A 225 17.42 25.93 -15.54
C TYR A 225 16.78 25.99 -16.95
N ILE A 226 15.72 26.76 -17.15
CA ILE A 226 15.06 26.94 -18.45
C ILE A 226 15.68 28.16 -19.15
N ARG A 227 16.52 27.93 -20.16
CA ARG A 227 17.12 29.00 -20.98
C ARG A 227 16.50 28.96 -22.38
N ASP A 228 15.93 30.08 -22.82
CA ASP A 228 15.28 30.23 -24.14
C ASP A 228 14.20 29.17 -24.42
N GLY A 229 13.45 28.77 -23.40
CA GLY A 229 12.40 27.73 -23.52
C GLY A 229 12.95 26.31 -23.63
N VAL A 230 14.23 26.09 -23.33
CA VAL A 230 14.87 24.78 -23.37
C VAL A 230 15.59 24.49 -22.05
N VAL A 231 15.43 23.27 -21.53
CA VAL A 231 16.30 22.73 -20.48
C VAL A 231 17.32 21.83 -21.15
N ASP A 232 18.57 22.24 -21.09
CA ASP A 232 19.70 21.56 -21.70
C ASP A 232 20.58 20.97 -20.58
N PHE A 233 20.48 19.66 -20.37
CA PHE A 233 21.19 18.97 -19.27
C PHE A 233 22.72 19.05 -19.42
N GLU A 234 23.25 19.29 -20.62
CA GLU A 234 24.69 19.46 -20.85
C GLU A 234 25.21 20.80 -20.30
N LYS A 235 24.34 21.82 -20.21
CA LYS A 235 24.71 23.19 -19.81
C LYS A 235 24.36 23.51 -18.36
N ILE A 236 23.90 22.53 -17.59
CA ILE A 236 23.57 22.68 -16.17
C ILE A 236 24.83 22.41 -15.34
N ASP A 237 25.29 23.43 -14.61
CA ASP A 237 26.51 23.32 -13.81
C ASP A 237 26.33 22.49 -12.53
N ILE A 238 25.31 22.80 -11.72
CA ILE A 238 24.95 22.06 -10.50
C ILE A 238 23.42 22.00 -10.41
N LEU A 239 22.88 20.80 -10.24
CA LEU A 239 21.45 20.55 -10.14
C LEU A 239 21.02 20.20 -8.70
N ASP A 240 20.06 20.95 -8.18
CA ASP A 240 19.42 20.69 -6.87
C ASP A 240 18.61 19.37 -6.88
N GLY A 241 18.55 18.70 -5.71
CA GLY A 241 17.93 17.39 -5.56
C GLY A 241 16.43 17.36 -5.84
N GLU A 242 15.70 18.42 -5.50
CA GLU A 242 14.26 18.51 -5.80
C GLU A 242 14.02 18.81 -7.28
N SER A 243 14.76 19.78 -7.82
CA SER A 243 14.71 20.16 -9.24
C SER A 243 15.04 18.98 -10.16
N ARG A 244 16.02 18.15 -9.77
CA ARG A 244 16.38 16.91 -10.49
C ARG A 244 15.21 15.95 -10.60
N LYS A 245 14.48 15.69 -9.50
CA LYS A 245 13.34 14.76 -9.51
C LYS A 245 12.26 15.22 -10.49
N ILE A 246 11.99 16.52 -10.53
CA ILE A 246 10.99 17.13 -11.42
C ILE A 246 11.44 17.02 -12.89
N LEU A 247 12.67 17.44 -13.20
CA LEU A 247 13.21 17.39 -14.57
C LEU A 247 13.32 15.96 -15.10
N LEU A 248 13.79 15.00 -14.29
CA LEU A 248 13.84 13.59 -14.68
C LEU A 248 12.44 12.98 -14.82
N SER A 249 11.47 13.41 -14.00
CA SER A 249 10.07 13.01 -14.16
C SER A 249 9.52 13.49 -15.51
N TRP A 250 9.77 14.74 -15.89
CA TRP A 250 9.37 15.27 -17.19
C TRP A 250 10.05 14.54 -18.35
N LEU A 251 11.35 14.28 -18.24
CA LEU A 251 12.11 13.51 -19.22
C LEU A 251 11.54 12.09 -19.37
N SER A 252 11.23 11.40 -18.26
CA SER A 252 10.61 10.08 -18.29
C SER A 252 9.19 10.13 -18.91
N LYS A 253 8.37 11.12 -18.56
CA LYS A 253 7.03 11.29 -19.13
C LYS A 253 7.09 11.50 -20.65
N GLY A 254 8.01 12.34 -21.13
CA GLY A 254 8.19 12.59 -22.55
C GLY A 254 8.74 11.37 -23.29
N LEU A 255 9.76 10.68 -22.77
CA LEU A 255 10.36 9.52 -23.45
C LEU A 255 9.40 8.33 -23.60
N ASN A 256 8.42 8.22 -22.70
CA ASN A 256 7.44 7.14 -22.77
C ASN A 256 6.33 7.37 -23.81
N ASP A 257 6.13 8.61 -24.28
CA ASP A 257 5.12 8.91 -25.30
C ASP A 257 5.67 8.70 -26.72
N ALA A 258 4.84 8.19 -27.64
CA ALA A 258 5.28 7.84 -29.01
C ALA A 258 5.77 9.07 -29.80
N ASN A 259 5.20 10.24 -29.50
CA ASN A 259 5.56 11.52 -30.12
C ASN A 259 6.60 12.30 -29.30
N LYS A 260 7.13 11.71 -28.23
CA LYS A 260 8.07 12.35 -27.28
C LYS A 260 7.55 13.66 -26.68
N THR A 261 6.23 13.79 -26.54
CA THR A 261 5.57 15.00 -26.04
C THR A 261 4.90 14.76 -24.70
N SER A 262 4.90 15.76 -23.81
CA SER A 262 4.19 15.68 -22.53
C SER A 262 3.85 17.07 -22.00
N LYS A 263 3.11 17.12 -20.88
CA LYS A 263 2.79 18.34 -20.13
C LYS A 263 3.54 18.37 -18.80
N THR A 264 3.98 19.56 -18.40
CA THR A 264 4.48 19.82 -17.05
C THR A 264 3.35 19.83 -16.02
N ASP A 265 3.69 19.81 -14.74
CA ASP A 265 2.71 19.86 -13.65
C ASP A 265 1.96 21.22 -13.58
N ASP A 266 2.52 22.25 -14.22
CA ASP A 266 1.90 23.56 -14.44
C ASP A 266 1.16 23.67 -15.79
N GLY A 267 1.05 22.57 -16.55
CA GLY A 267 0.25 22.47 -17.77
C GLY A 267 0.93 22.89 -19.08
N ARG A 268 2.23 23.24 -19.07
CA ARG A 268 2.97 23.62 -20.28
C ARG A 268 3.33 22.40 -21.11
N GLU A 269 3.11 22.48 -22.41
CA GLU A 269 3.50 21.41 -23.34
C GLU A 269 4.99 21.47 -23.66
N PHE A 270 5.65 20.31 -23.68
CA PHE A 270 7.04 20.18 -24.08
C PHE A 270 7.24 18.95 -24.96
N TYR A 271 8.36 18.93 -25.68
CA TYR A 271 8.85 17.76 -26.40
C TYR A 271 10.31 17.50 -26.05
N ILE A 272 10.76 16.26 -26.21
CA ILE A 272 12.16 15.89 -25.98
C ILE A 272 12.87 15.86 -27.32
N ASP A 273 13.96 16.61 -27.41
CA ASP A 273 14.87 16.59 -28.55
C ASP A 273 16.04 15.64 -28.25
N ASP A 274 16.19 14.63 -29.11
CA ASP A 274 17.21 13.59 -29.06
C ASP A 274 18.09 13.57 -30.32
N SER A 275 18.13 14.67 -31.06
CA SER A 275 18.87 14.78 -32.33
C SER A 275 20.39 14.60 -32.18
N ASN A 276 20.95 14.79 -30.98
CA ASN A 276 22.37 14.59 -30.66
C ASN A 276 22.50 13.94 -29.28
N LEU A 277 22.51 12.60 -29.23
CA LEU A 277 22.68 11.83 -28.00
C LEU A 277 24.17 11.56 -27.75
N LYS A 278 24.80 12.39 -26.93
CA LYS A 278 26.12 12.14 -26.34
C LYS A 278 25.95 11.74 -24.88
N THR A 279 26.83 10.90 -24.38
CA THR A 279 26.86 10.59 -22.95
C THR A 279 27.44 11.78 -22.19
N ILE A 280 26.66 12.37 -21.29
CA ILE A 280 27.04 13.51 -20.45
C ILE A 280 27.01 13.13 -18.97
N GLU A 281 27.83 13.82 -18.17
CA GLU A 281 27.85 13.72 -16.72
C GLU A 281 27.15 14.95 -16.13
N VAL A 282 26.03 14.74 -15.43
CA VAL A 282 25.28 15.81 -14.77
C VAL A 282 25.67 15.83 -13.30
N LYS A 283 26.15 16.99 -12.84
CA LYS A 283 26.50 17.22 -11.44
C LYS A 283 25.29 17.66 -10.64
N CYS A 284 25.09 17.04 -9.49
CA CYS A 284 24.05 17.38 -8.52
C CYS A 284 24.67 17.73 -7.17
N GLU A 285 23.91 18.41 -6.32
CA GLU A 285 24.35 18.71 -4.94
C GLU A 285 24.68 17.44 -4.13
N ASP A 286 24.02 16.31 -4.43
CA ASP A 286 24.12 15.05 -3.71
C ASP A 286 24.84 13.92 -4.49
N GLY A 287 25.46 14.23 -5.63
CA GLY A 287 26.21 13.25 -6.42
C GLY A 287 26.31 13.58 -7.91
N MET A 288 26.82 12.64 -8.70
CA MET A 288 26.89 12.78 -10.16
C MET A 288 26.23 11.58 -10.82
N PHE A 289 25.55 11.80 -11.95
CA PHE A 289 24.97 10.70 -12.73
C PHE A 289 25.21 10.90 -14.23
N VAL A 290 25.26 9.78 -14.94
CA VAL A 290 25.55 9.73 -16.37
C VAL A 290 24.25 9.53 -17.14
N MET A 291 23.98 10.38 -18.13
CA MET A 291 22.80 10.28 -19.00
C MET A 291 23.11 10.74 -20.42
N PRO A 292 22.30 10.39 -21.42
CA PRO A 292 22.38 11.02 -22.74
C PRO A 292 22.02 12.51 -22.66
N SER A 293 22.58 13.34 -23.56
CA SER A 293 22.36 14.78 -23.69
C SER A 293 20.97 15.12 -24.26
N TYR A 294 19.94 14.72 -23.52
CA TYR A 294 18.56 15.07 -23.81
C TYR A 294 18.32 16.57 -23.62
N ARG A 295 17.42 17.14 -24.41
CA ARG A 295 16.95 18.51 -24.23
C ARG A 295 15.43 18.52 -24.11
N ILE A 296 14.91 19.23 -23.11
CA ILE A 296 13.46 19.42 -22.94
C ILE A 296 13.10 20.77 -23.56
N CYS A 297 12.38 20.77 -24.66
CA CYS A 297 11.99 21.96 -25.40
C CYS A 297 10.51 22.28 -25.13
N PHE A 298 10.24 23.42 -24.51
CA PHE A 298 8.87 23.87 -24.25
C PHE A 298 8.25 24.47 -25.51
N LYS A 299 6.99 24.13 -25.77
CA LYS A 299 6.19 24.80 -26.80
C LYS A 299 5.71 26.14 -26.23
N GLY A 300 5.95 27.22 -26.97
CA GLY A 300 5.48 28.57 -26.66
C GLY A 300 3.97 28.71 -26.79
#